data_AF-A0AAU7F893-F1
#
_entry.id   AF-A0AAU7F893-F1
#
_cell.length_a   1.000
_cell.length_b   1.000
_cell.length_c   1.000
_cell.angle_alpha   90.00
_cell.angle_beta   90.00
_cell.angle_gamma   90.00
#
_symmetry.space_group_name_H-M   'P 1'
#
loop_
_entity.id
_entity.type
_entity.pdbx_description
1 polymer ?
#
loop_
_entity_poly.entity_id
_entity_poly.type
_entity_poly.pdbx_seq_one_letter_code
_entity_poly.pdbx_strand_id
1 'polypeptide(L)'
;MSKKEQKEEYKKLLHFLAYTLHELPSGVLYDANGADASKCAELMKDTYRLEELSAELGLDNSGFIEQCRWHYERYPHYLSRHRHFGSYENYMAKYNAPKESEANELFNRTG
;
A
#
# COMPACT_ATOMS: atom_id res chain seq x y z
N MET A 1 0.17 22.34 -11.62
CA MET A 1 0.37 22.31 -10.16
C MET A 1 1.76 22.86 -9.85
N SER A 2 1.90 23.67 -8.81
CA SER A 2 3.19 24.20 -8.37
C SER A 2 4.05 23.11 -7.71
N LYS A 3 5.37 23.32 -7.68
CA LYS A 3 6.30 22.40 -6.99
C LYS A 3 6.00 22.23 -5.50
N LYS A 4 5.40 23.25 -4.86
CA LYS A 4 4.96 23.16 -3.47
C LYS A 4 3.76 22.23 -3.33
N GLU A 5 2.77 22.36 -4.20
CA GLU A 5 1.58 21.51 -4.19
C GLU A 5 1.93 20.04 -4.52
N GLN A 6 2.83 19.78 -5.48
CA GLN A 6 3.35 18.43 -5.76
C GLN A 6 3.95 17.76 -4.53
N LYS A 7 4.77 18.50 -3.76
CA LYS A 7 5.40 17.98 -2.55
C LYS A 7 4.40 17.68 -1.44
N GLU A 8 3.37 18.51 -1.29
CA GLU A 8 2.34 18.27 -0.27
C GLU A 8 1.40 17.13 -0.66
N GLU A 9 1.06 16.98 -1.94
CA GLU A 9 0.34 15.81 -2.45
C GLU A 9 1.16 14.53 -2.24
N TYR A 10 2.45 14.55 -2.62
CA TYR A 10 3.37 13.43 -2.42
C TYR A 10 3.39 12.95 -0.97
N LYS A 11 3.56 13.87 -0.01
CA LYS A 11 3.60 13.51 1.43
C LYS A 11 2.29 12.90 1.90
N LYS A 12 1.15 13.46 1.47
CA LYS A 12 -0.17 12.94 1.83
C LYS A 12 -0.39 11.53 1.30
N LEU A 13 -0.08 11.29 0.03
CA LEU A 13 -0.19 9.98 -0.59
C LEU A 13 0.77 8.98 0.05
N LEU A 14 2.03 9.36 0.29
CA LEU A 14 3.00 8.50 0.95
C LEU A 14 2.51 8.06 2.33
N HIS A 15 2.05 9.00 3.15
CA HIS A 15 1.54 8.71 4.50
C HIS A 15 0.27 7.86 4.46
N PHE A 16 -0.67 8.18 3.57
CA PHE A 16 -1.90 7.42 3.42
C PHE A 16 -1.64 5.97 2.99
N LEU A 17 -0.81 5.78 1.97
CA LEU A 17 -0.47 4.43 1.48
C LEU A 17 0.31 3.64 2.54
N ALA A 18 1.22 4.27 3.28
CA ALA A 18 1.96 3.61 4.37
C ALA A 18 1.02 3.12 5.47
N TYR A 19 0.05 3.95 5.86
CA TYR A 19 -1.00 3.57 6.80
C TYR A 19 -1.80 2.36 6.32
N THR A 20 -2.23 2.33 5.05
CA THR A 20 -3.01 1.19 4.53
C THR A 20 -2.18 -0.09 4.44
N LEU A 21 -0.88 0.00 4.13
CA LEU A 21 0.02 -1.14 4.16
C LEU A 21 0.24 -1.67 5.57
N HIS A 22 0.23 -0.80 6.59
CA HIS A 22 0.30 -1.21 8.00
C HIS A 22 -0.97 -1.98 8.44
N GLU A 23 -2.16 -1.56 8.00
CA GLU A 23 -3.42 -2.21 8.38
C GLU A 23 -3.68 -3.55 7.66
N LEU A 24 -3.16 -3.69 6.44
CA LEU A 24 -3.40 -4.84 5.57
C LEU A 24 -3.01 -6.19 6.19
N PRO A 25 -1.79 -6.37 6.74
CA PRO A 25 -1.38 -7.61 7.41
C PRO A 25 -2.34 -8.07 8.51
N SER A 26 -2.87 -7.11 9.28
CA SER A 26 -3.83 -7.37 10.36
C SER A 26 -5.26 -7.60 9.85
N GLY A 27 -5.51 -7.42 8.55
CA GLY A 27 -6.83 -7.56 7.93
C GLY A 27 -7.81 -6.46 8.35
N VAL A 28 -7.33 -5.29 8.75
CA VAL A 28 -8.15 -4.18 9.30
C VAL A 28 -8.36 -3.05 8.30
N LEU A 29 -7.87 -3.20 7.06
CA LEU A 29 -8.02 -2.17 6.04
C LEU A 29 -9.51 -1.84 5.80
N TYR A 30 -9.92 -0.64 6.22
CA TYR A 30 -11.30 -0.13 6.23
C TYR A 30 -12.29 -0.99 7.05
N ASP A 31 -11.96 -1.27 8.32
CA ASP A 31 -12.61 -2.27 9.18
C ASP A 31 -12.17 -3.71 8.85
N ALA A 32 -12.65 -4.69 9.62
CA ALA A 32 -12.26 -6.10 9.47
C ALA A 32 -12.58 -6.64 8.06
N ASN A 33 -11.56 -6.72 7.20
CA ASN A 33 -11.63 -7.08 5.79
C ASN A 33 -12.59 -6.19 4.97
N GLY A 34 -12.73 -4.90 5.30
CA GLY A 34 -13.70 -4.02 4.66
C GLY A 34 -13.26 -3.40 3.33
N ALA A 35 -12.00 -3.58 2.92
CA ALA A 35 -11.58 -3.27 1.56
C ALA A 35 -12.20 -4.27 0.58
N ASP A 36 -12.86 -3.80 -0.47
CA ASP A 36 -13.30 -4.63 -1.59
C ASP A 36 -12.38 -4.42 -2.80
N ALA A 37 -12.69 -5.07 -3.92
CA ALA A 37 -11.93 -4.91 -5.16
C ALA A 37 -11.90 -3.45 -5.66
N SER A 38 -12.98 -2.69 -5.43
CA SER A 38 -13.06 -1.28 -5.83
C SER A 38 -12.11 -0.42 -5.01
N LYS A 39 -12.09 -0.58 -3.68
CA LYS A 39 -11.16 0.11 -2.77
C LYS A 39 -9.70 -0.25 -3.07
N CYS A 40 -9.40 -1.51 -3.37
CA CYS A 40 -8.06 -1.91 -3.80
C CYS A 40 -7.66 -1.24 -5.13
N ALA A 41 -8.60 -1.07 -6.05
CA ALA A 41 -8.35 -0.35 -7.30
C ALA A 41 -8.13 1.16 -7.08
N GLU A 42 -8.78 1.77 -6.09
CA GLU A 42 -8.51 3.16 -5.68
C GLU A 42 -7.10 3.30 -5.10
N LEU A 43 -6.70 2.42 -4.19
CA LEU A 43 -5.34 2.39 -3.64
C LEU A 43 -4.28 2.17 -4.72
N MET A 44 -4.58 1.38 -5.75
CA MET A 44 -3.71 1.22 -6.91
C MET A 44 -3.57 2.51 -7.72
N LYS A 45 -4.65 3.29 -7.90
CA LYS A 45 -4.58 4.60 -8.57
C LYS A 45 -3.72 5.58 -7.77
N ASP A 46 -3.88 5.61 -6.46
CA ASP A 46 -3.06 6.43 -5.56
C ASP A 46 -1.58 6.03 -5.62
N THR A 47 -1.30 4.73 -5.76
CA THR A 47 0.05 4.20 -5.96
C THR A 47 0.67 4.71 -7.27
N TYR A 48 -0.08 4.69 -8.38
CA TYR A 48 0.39 5.27 -9.64
C TYR A 48 0.61 6.76 -9.55
N ARG A 49 -0.28 7.48 -8.85
CA ARG A 49 -0.12 8.92 -8.64
C ARG A 49 1.14 9.24 -7.82
N LEU A 50 1.43 8.43 -6.80
CA LEU A 50 2.66 8.54 -6.03
C LEU A 50 3.89 8.33 -6.92
N GLU A 51 3.90 7.30 -7.78
CA GLU A 51 5.01 7.03 -8.71
C GLU A 51 5.27 8.23 -9.65
N GLU A 52 4.22 8.80 -10.24
CA GLU A 52 4.33 9.99 -11.09
C GLU A 52 4.97 11.16 -10.34
N LEU A 53 4.47 11.48 -9.14
CA LEU A 53 5.01 12.56 -8.31
C LEU A 53 6.46 12.31 -7.90
N SER A 54 6.83 11.05 -7.68
CA SER A 54 8.19 10.66 -7.30
C SER A 54 9.16 10.92 -8.45
N ALA A 55 8.77 10.56 -9.68
CA ALA A 55 9.54 10.88 -10.88
C ALA A 55 9.65 12.39 -11.11
N GLU A 56 8.56 13.15 -10.97
CA GLU A 56 8.54 14.61 -11.13
C GLU A 56 9.44 15.33 -10.09
N LEU A 57 9.52 14.79 -8.88
CA LEU A 57 10.29 15.37 -7.77
C LEU A 57 11.74 14.83 -7.69
N GLY A 58 12.08 13.78 -8.44
CA GLY A 58 13.38 13.12 -8.39
C GLY A 58 13.60 12.36 -7.08
N LEU A 59 12.55 11.76 -6.51
CA LEU A 59 12.58 10.97 -5.29
C LEU A 59 12.49 9.49 -5.65
N ASP A 60 13.34 8.66 -5.05
CA ASP A 60 13.25 7.20 -5.21
C ASP A 60 12.45 6.60 -4.06
N ASN A 61 11.35 5.95 -4.41
CA ASN A 61 10.49 5.16 -3.53
C ASN A 61 10.01 3.89 -4.25
N SER A 62 10.79 3.41 -5.22
CA SER A 62 10.49 2.23 -6.04
C SER A 62 10.12 1.00 -5.20
N GLY A 63 10.91 0.69 -4.17
CA GLY A 63 10.63 -0.45 -3.27
C GLY A 63 9.32 -0.34 -2.50
N PHE A 64 8.87 0.88 -2.17
CA PHE A 64 7.58 1.12 -1.52
C PHE A 64 6.42 0.97 -2.52
N ILE A 65 6.57 1.50 -3.73
CA ILE A 65 5.60 1.35 -4.81
C ILE A 65 5.39 -0.12 -5.18
N GLU A 66 6.47 -0.91 -5.24
CA GLU A 66 6.39 -2.35 -5.49
C GLU A 66 5.60 -3.09 -4.40
N GLN A 67 5.76 -2.71 -3.13
CA GLN A 67 4.97 -3.24 -2.02
C GLN A 67 3.49 -2.91 -2.16
N CYS A 68 3.16 -1.63 -2.35
CA CYS A 68 1.79 -1.19 -2.60
C CYS A 68 1.14 -2.01 -3.71
N ARG A 69 1.79 -2.11 -4.87
CA ARG A 69 1.31 -2.89 -6.02
C ARG A 69 1.08 -4.35 -5.66
N TRP A 70 2.05 -4.98 -5.01
CA TRP A 70 1.95 -6.40 -4.66
C TRP A 70 0.73 -6.68 -3.79
N HIS A 71 0.50 -5.85 -2.76
CA HIS A 71 -0.61 -6.03 -1.83
C HIS A 71 -1.96 -5.69 -2.47
N TYR A 72 -2.10 -4.53 -3.10
CA TYR A 72 -3.40 -4.10 -3.64
C TYR A 72 -3.86 -4.95 -4.83
N GLU A 73 -2.94 -5.55 -5.58
CA GLU A 73 -3.27 -6.54 -6.61
C GLU A 73 -3.80 -7.85 -6.03
N ARG A 74 -3.25 -8.29 -4.88
CA ARG A 74 -3.49 -9.63 -4.33
C ARG A 74 -4.54 -9.68 -3.23
N TYR A 75 -4.80 -8.58 -2.55
CA TYR A 75 -5.80 -8.53 -1.49
C TYR A 75 -7.20 -8.94 -1.98
N PRO A 76 -7.69 -8.49 -3.16
CA PRO A 76 -8.96 -8.97 -3.70
C PRO A 76 -8.99 -10.49 -3.93
N HIS A 77 -7.88 -11.07 -4.38
CA HIS A 77 -7.77 -12.51 -4.56
C HIS A 77 -7.84 -13.25 -3.21
N TYR A 78 -7.16 -12.75 -2.18
CA TYR A 78 -7.30 -13.27 -0.82
C TYR A 78 -8.76 -13.21 -0.34
N LEU A 79 -9.42 -12.05 -0.45
CA LEU A 79 -10.79 -11.86 0.01
C LEU A 79 -11.78 -12.82 -0.68
N SER A 80 -11.59 -13.07 -1.97
CA SER A 80 -12.43 -14.02 -2.74
C SER A 80 -12.35 -15.46 -2.23
N ARG A 81 -11.30 -15.81 -1.46
CA ARG A 81 -11.03 -17.17 -0.97
C ARG A 81 -10.59 -17.16 0.50
N HIS A 82 -11.04 -16.19 1.29
CA HIS A 82 -10.50 -15.96 2.63
C HIS A 82 -10.62 -17.20 3.55
N ARG A 83 -11.69 -18.01 3.40
CA ARG A 83 -11.88 -19.28 4.13
C ARG A 83 -10.82 -20.34 3.82
N HIS A 84 -10.27 -20.34 2.61
CA HIS A 84 -9.23 -21.27 2.19
C HIS A 84 -7.85 -20.89 2.73
N PHE A 85 -7.58 -19.60 2.89
CA PHE A 85 -6.30 -19.08 3.36
C PHE A 85 -6.24 -18.86 4.87
N GLY A 86 -7.38 -18.68 5.53
CA GLY A 86 -7.48 -18.46 6.98
C GLY A 86 -7.22 -17.01 7.37
N SER A 87 -6.03 -16.50 7.09
CA SER A 87 -5.64 -15.10 7.34
C SER A 87 -4.86 -14.53 6.15
N TYR A 88 -4.77 -13.20 6.06
CA TYR A 88 -3.95 -12.56 5.03
C TYR A 88 -2.45 -12.79 5.30
N GLU A 89 -2.03 -12.85 6.55
CA GLU A 89 -0.66 -13.26 6.93
C GLU A 89 -0.26 -14.62 6.33
N ASN A 90 -1.14 -15.63 6.44
CA ASN A 90 -0.91 -16.94 5.82
C ASN A 90 -0.82 -16.85 4.30
N TYR A 91 -1.63 -15.99 3.68
CA TYR A 91 -1.55 -15.73 2.25
C TYR A 91 -0.19 -15.12 1.88
N MET A 92 0.26 -14.10 2.62
CA MET A 92 1.56 -13.45 2.39
C MET A 92 2.73 -14.42 2.49
N ALA A 93 2.73 -15.28 3.51
CA ALA A 93 3.74 -16.33 3.68
C ALA A 93 3.73 -17.33 2.51
N LYS A 94 2.55 -17.71 2.02
CA LYS A 94 2.41 -18.65 0.89
C LYS A 94 2.87 -18.07 -0.45
N TYR A 95 2.73 -16.76 -0.66
CA TYR A 95 3.01 -16.10 -1.93
C TYR A 95 4.27 -15.23 -1.94
N ASN A 96 5.15 -15.40 -0.93
CA ASN A 96 6.41 -14.68 -0.79
C ASN A 96 6.23 -13.15 -0.89
N ALA A 97 5.44 -12.59 0.02
CA ALA A 97 5.25 -11.14 0.10
C ALA A 97 6.60 -10.40 0.17
N PRO A 98 6.72 -9.21 -0.46
CA PRO A 98 7.91 -8.36 -0.32
C PRO A 98 8.15 -8.02 1.15
N LYS A 99 9.43 -7.89 1.52
CA LYS A 99 9.80 -7.39 2.86
C LYS A 99 9.43 -5.91 2.97
N GLU A 100 9.14 -5.46 4.19
CA GLU A 100 8.89 -4.04 4.47
C GLU A 100 10.02 -3.16 3.88
N SER A 101 9.66 -2.08 3.19
CA SER A 101 10.62 -1.09 2.71
C SER A 101 11.00 -0.13 3.84
N GLU A 102 12.15 0.52 3.68
CA GLU A 102 12.59 1.62 4.55
C GLU A 102 11.51 2.72 4.71
N ALA A 103 10.64 2.92 3.71
CA ALA A 103 9.52 3.85 3.79
C ALA A 103 8.46 3.43 4.85
N ASN A 104 8.19 2.13 4.98
CA ASN A 104 7.34 1.60 6.06
C ASN A 104 8.04 1.70 7.42
N GLU A 105 9.36 1.44 7.47
CA GLU A 105 10.13 1.62 8.71
C GLU A 105 10.14 3.08 9.20
N LEU A 106 10.23 4.05 8.29
CA LEU A 106 10.17 5.47 8.62
C LEU A 106 8.81 5.87 9.20
N PHE A 107 7.71 5.36 8.65
CA PHE A 107 6.38 5.55 9.22
C PHE A 107 6.29 4.98 10.64
N ASN A 108 6.71 3.72 10.85
CA ASN A 108 6.70 3.04 12.15
C ASN A 108 7.57 3.72 13.23
N ARG A 109 8.56 4.54 12.85
CA ARG A 109 9.42 5.29 13.80
C ARG A 109 8.86 6.66 14.19
N THR A 110 7.86 7.16 13.46
CA THR A 110 7.31 8.52 13.65
C THR A 110 5.83 8.55 14.05
N GLY A 111 5.15 7.39 14.03
CA GLY A 111 3.76 7.21 14.48
C GLY A 111 3.63 6.99 15.98
#